data_AF-A0A9P7ESE9-F1
#
_entry.id   AF-A0A9P7ESE9-F1
#
_cell.length_a   1.000
_cell.length_b   1.000
_cell.length_c   1.000
_cell.angle_alpha   90.00
_cell.angle_beta   90.00
_cell.angle_gamma   90.00
#
_symmetry.space_group_name_H-M   'P 1'
#
loop_
_entity.id
_entity.type
_entity.pdbx_description
1 polymer ?
#
loop_
_entity_poly.entity_id
_entity_poly.type
_entity_poly.pdbx_seq_one_letter_code
_entity_poly.pdbx_strand_id
1 'polypeptide(L)'
;MVNIAHARSPLGMFPVDSTSLSHSLTAVGDSITHSAVPRSPSSSDSINEPITAGIHHRRTDSAADQDDPTILMPSCTKQLKVYAKKVAEENDISEKDLYDFIDTGGIYYMLIDLKVCMMKSDTGQKAALLHDLKELLNSKDFKSALQNRLIACLLSPNITAYVTDTHPHIMNFIKDNSGVFKVPPSLFEDVELTAVLAKIVSELLSSIRGNMKNKLLASIRKHMSIMDTAKSLAHGSIEVDSAHWNRLAFLRCCLRVFMIGISDYRTVPLKDLYSPCLILSLHTAVRARIGPKLGIDIDSIEHEMLSEEEIPDGQDEGQEMHSTGTAGSAVVDNGKPADGTRELEEDSGDNGDADQDYEPEDNEGPDTTPYSRALAEDDSGKPAVFTSGKFWNFVDTSLENIRKVVKQKAVNNHQGTVFQHTSIENAFRQILIEYFQEDLADFPSNMAVPKLLTNNSPQWQTTIQNNLLWNENL
;
A
#
# COMPACT_ATOMS: atom_id res chain seq x y z
N MET A 1 -26.18 -15.69 37.03
CA MET A 1 -26.36 -17.01 36.38
C MET A 1 -27.33 -16.82 35.24
N VAL A 2 -26.81 -16.50 34.05
CA VAL A 2 -27.58 -16.37 32.82
C VAL A 2 -26.94 -17.36 31.84
N ASN A 3 -27.72 -18.36 31.45
CA ASN A 3 -27.34 -19.35 30.44
C ASN A 3 -27.20 -18.65 29.09
N ILE A 4 -25.99 -18.61 28.54
CA ILE A 4 -25.76 -18.36 27.12
C ILE A 4 -25.41 -19.70 26.50
N ALA A 5 -26.39 -20.29 25.81
CA ALA A 5 -26.19 -21.46 24.98
C ALA A 5 -25.48 -21.03 23.69
N HIS A 6 -24.21 -21.41 23.52
CA HIS A 6 -23.55 -21.38 22.23
C HIS A 6 -23.72 -22.74 21.56
N ALA A 7 -24.57 -22.78 20.53
CA ALA A 7 -24.52 -23.81 19.52
C ALA A 7 -23.30 -23.51 18.62
N ARG A 8 -22.23 -24.30 18.75
CA ARG A 8 -21.16 -24.43 17.76
C ARG A 8 -21.37 -25.73 16.99
N SER A 9 -21.39 -25.66 15.67
CA SER A 9 -21.15 -26.75 14.70
C SER A 9 -21.38 -26.25 13.26
N PRO A 10 -20.84 -26.87 12.20
CA PRO A 10 -19.68 -27.78 12.16
C PRO A 10 -18.72 -27.53 10.95
N LEU A 11 -17.52 -28.11 11.04
CA LEU A 11 -16.75 -28.57 9.87
C LEU A 11 -17.57 -29.67 9.18
N GLY A 12 -17.98 -29.44 7.93
CA GLY A 12 -18.73 -30.39 7.12
C GLY A 12 -18.49 -30.17 5.63
N MET A 13 -17.94 -31.19 4.97
CA MET A 13 -17.83 -31.30 3.51
C MET A 13 -19.21 -31.16 2.83
N PHE A 14 -19.26 -30.48 1.67
CA PHE A 14 -20.36 -30.62 0.71
C PHE A 14 -19.88 -30.57 -0.75
N PRO A 15 -20.61 -31.21 -1.69
CA PRO A 15 -20.23 -31.34 -3.09
C PRO A 15 -20.67 -30.12 -3.92
N VAL A 16 -19.91 -29.83 -4.97
CA VAL A 16 -20.17 -28.74 -5.93
C VAL A 16 -20.89 -29.32 -7.15
N ASP A 17 -22.13 -28.88 -7.39
CA ASP A 17 -22.78 -29.04 -8.69
C ASP A 17 -22.48 -27.81 -9.57
N SER A 18 -21.99 -28.11 -10.77
CA SER A 18 -21.46 -27.16 -11.74
C SER A 18 -22.53 -26.74 -12.74
N THR A 19 -22.74 -25.43 -12.91
CA THR A 19 -23.25 -24.87 -14.18
C THR A 19 -22.60 -23.51 -14.44
N SER A 20 -21.49 -23.51 -15.18
CA SER A 20 -20.91 -22.30 -15.77
C SER A 20 -21.29 -22.22 -17.25
N LEU A 21 -22.04 -21.17 -17.61
CA LEU A 21 -22.19 -20.71 -18.98
C LEU A 21 -20.90 -20.01 -19.41
N SER A 22 -20.19 -20.64 -20.34
CA SER A 22 -19.00 -20.11 -21.00
C SER A 22 -19.35 -19.06 -22.04
N HIS A 23 -18.80 -17.85 -21.92
CA HIS A 23 -18.62 -16.94 -23.05
C HIS A 23 -17.13 -16.69 -23.27
N SER A 24 -16.66 -17.25 -24.38
CA SER A 24 -15.33 -17.13 -24.96
C SER A 24 -15.17 -15.76 -25.62
N LEU A 25 -14.08 -15.05 -25.32
CA LEU A 25 -13.63 -13.91 -26.12
C LEU A 25 -12.23 -14.22 -26.65
N THR A 26 -12.21 -14.46 -27.95
CA THR A 26 -11.04 -14.70 -28.79
C THR A 26 -10.17 -13.46 -28.90
N ALA A 27 -8.88 -13.68 -28.68
CA ALA A 27 -7.80 -12.78 -29.05
C ALA A 27 -7.72 -12.61 -30.58
N VAL A 28 -7.56 -11.37 -31.03
CA VAL A 28 -7.16 -11.02 -32.40
C VAL A 28 -5.91 -10.15 -32.29
N GLY A 29 -4.84 -10.64 -32.90
CA GLY A 29 -3.53 -10.00 -32.94
C GLY A 29 -3.37 -8.97 -34.06
N ASP A 30 -2.31 -8.17 -33.87
CA ASP A 30 -1.39 -7.58 -34.84
C ASP A 30 -1.88 -7.16 -36.24
N SER A 31 -1.86 -5.85 -36.46
CA SER A 31 -1.24 -5.22 -37.65
C SER A 31 -1.20 -3.70 -37.50
N ILE A 32 -0.01 -3.14 -37.23
CA ILE A 32 0.23 -1.70 -37.41
C ILE A 32 0.86 -1.53 -38.79
N THR A 33 0.02 -1.14 -39.75
CA THR A 33 0.40 -0.66 -41.09
C THR A 33 0.93 0.77 -41.02
N HIS A 34 2.06 1.00 -41.69
CA HIS A 34 2.64 2.31 -41.99
C HIS A 34 1.62 3.24 -42.67
N SER A 35 1.41 4.43 -42.11
CA SER A 35 0.61 5.50 -42.71
C SER A 35 1.52 6.58 -43.30
N ALA A 36 1.41 6.75 -44.62
CA ALA A 36 2.12 7.74 -45.41
C ALA A 36 1.39 9.10 -45.36
N VAL A 37 2.16 10.17 -45.20
CA VAL A 37 1.70 11.56 -45.20
C VAL A 37 1.29 12.00 -46.62
N PRO A 38 0.11 12.63 -46.81
CA PRO A 38 -0.27 13.15 -48.11
C PRO A 38 0.35 14.54 -48.37
N ARG A 39 0.84 14.70 -49.61
CA ARG A 39 1.24 15.96 -50.22
C ARG A 39 0.02 16.83 -50.49
N SER A 40 0.06 18.09 -50.06
CA SER A 40 -0.88 19.14 -50.47
C SER A 40 -0.33 19.98 -51.64
N PRO A 41 -1.21 20.53 -52.50
CA PRO A 41 -0.84 21.12 -53.77
C PRO A 41 -0.51 22.61 -53.65
N SER A 42 0.49 23.02 -54.43
CA SER A 42 0.90 24.40 -54.67
C SER A 42 -0.19 25.20 -55.39
N SER A 43 -0.66 26.28 -54.78
CA SER A 43 -1.47 27.30 -55.46
C SER A 43 -0.56 28.33 -56.13
N SER A 44 -0.77 28.49 -57.42
CA SER A 44 -0.26 29.59 -58.23
C SER A 44 -1.04 30.85 -57.89
N ASP A 45 -0.36 31.95 -57.52
CA ASP A 45 -0.92 33.29 -57.75
C ASP A 45 0.15 34.36 -57.97
N SER A 46 0.17 34.77 -59.24
CA SER A 46 0.54 36.05 -59.86
C SER A 46 0.59 37.30 -58.97
N ILE A 47 1.72 38.04 -59.00
CA ILE A 47 1.77 39.51 -58.94
C ILE A 47 2.89 40.06 -59.86
N ASN A 48 2.48 40.79 -60.92
CA ASN A 48 3.26 41.76 -61.73
C ASN A 48 3.75 42.93 -60.81
N GLU A 49 4.84 43.67 -60.97
CA GLU A 49 5.56 44.29 -62.11
C GLU A 49 6.73 45.15 -61.49
N PRO A 50 7.41 46.10 -62.17
CA PRO A 50 8.60 46.01 -63.02
C PRO A 50 9.85 46.75 -62.42
N ILE A 51 10.94 46.83 -63.21
CA ILE A 51 11.89 47.98 -63.39
C ILE A 51 13.37 47.51 -63.54
N THR A 52 13.82 47.55 -64.79
CA THR A 52 14.99 48.30 -65.31
C THR A 52 16.41 48.10 -64.73
N ALA A 53 17.26 47.57 -65.62
CA ALA A 53 18.66 47.92 -65.93
C ALA A 53 19.74 47.86 -64.83
N GLY A 54 20.80 47.10 -65.14
CA GLY A 54 22.09 47.22 -64.48
C GLY A 54 23.04 46.09 -64.85
N ILE A 55 23.53 46.10 -66.10
CA ILE A 55 24.71 45.33 -66.50
C ILE A 55 25.89 45.85 -65.65
N HIS A 56 26.28 45.10 -64.62
CA HIS A 56 27.54 45.34 -63.92
C HIS A 56 28.55 44.25 -64.25
N HIS A 57 29.70 44.74 -64.70
CA HIS A 57 30.88 44.01 -65.11
C HIS A 57 31.30 42.89 -64.16
N ARG A 58 31.42 41.71 -64.75
CA ARG A 58 32.33 40.64 -64.33
C ARG A 58 33.76 41.20 -64.34
N ARG A 59 34.35 41.40 -63.16
CA ARG A 59 35.79 41.62 -63.00
C ARG A 59 36.40 40.35 -62.44
N THR A 60 37.19 39.71 -63.27
CA THR A 60 38.10 38.62 -62.97
C THR A 60 39.27 39.10 -62.11
N ASP A 61 39.70 38.18 -61.25
CA ASP A 61 41.04 37.97 -60.71
C ASP A 61 41.63 39.01 -59.76
N SER A 62 41.73 38.64 -58.47
CA SER A 62 42.94 38.84 -57.67
C SER A 62 42.88 38.07 -56.36
N ALA A 63 43.93 37.27 -56.14
CA ALA A 63 44.46 36.78 -54.87
C ALA A 63 43.64 35.73 -54.11
N ALA A 64 44.24 34.55 -54.05
CA ALA A 64 44.14 33.58 -52.99
C ALA A 64 44.19 34.23 -51.59
N ASP A 65 43.02 34.60 -51.07
CA ASP A 65 42.71 34.41 -49.66
C ASP A 65 41.63 33.33 -49.66
N GLN A 66 41.88 32.24 -48.95
CA GLN A 66 40.84 31.26 -48.66
C GLN A 66 39.74 32.02 -47.91
N ASP A 67 38.70 32.44 -48.63
CA ASP A 67 37.44 32.90 -48.04
C ASP A 67 36.97 31.75 -47.15
N ASP A 68 37.29 31.86 -45.86
CA ASP A 68 36.88 30.90 -44.86
C ASP A 68 35.34 30.88 -44.91
N PRO A 69 34.71 29.81 -45.42
CA PRO A 69 33.28 29.77 -45.68
C PRO A 69 32.44 29.88 -44.39
N THR A 70 33.11 29.99 -43.26
CA THR A 70 32.56 30.06 -41.92
C THR A 70 32.40 31.50 -41.43
N ILE A 71 33.05 32.48 -42.08
CA ILE A 71 32.96 33.90 -41.76
C ILE A 71 31.77 34.51 -42.51
N LEU A 72 30.86 35.14 -41.76
CA LEU A 72 29.75 35.86 -42.34
C LEU A 72 30.24 37.08 -43.12
N MET A 73 29.92 37.12 -44.41
CA MET A 73 30.12 38.33 -45.21
C MET A 73 29.31 39.51 -44.63
N PRO A 74 29.80 40.76 -44.69
CA PRO A 74 29.11 41.92 -44.12
C PRO A 74 27.68 42.11 -44.66
N SER A 75 27.41 41.68 -45.90
CA SER A 75 26.06 41.67 -46.49
C SER A 75 25.13 40.66 -45.80
N CYS A 76 25.63 39.46 -45.49
CA CYS A 76 24.90 38.44 -44.74
C CYS A 76 24.62 38.91 -43.32
N THR A 77 25.60 39.51 -42.63
CA THR A 77 25.42 40.09 -41.30
C THR A 77 24.29 41.14 -41.27
N LYS A 78 24.24 42.04 -42.25
CA LYS A 78 23.16 43.04 -42.37
C LYS A 78 21.80 42.39 -42.59
N GLN A 79 21.70 41.39 -43.47
CA GLN A 79 20.46 40.68 -43.72
C GLN A 79 19.98 39.90 -42.48
N LEU A 80 20.90 39.22 -41.79
CA LEU A 80 20.64 38.53 -40.53
C LEU A 80 20.12 39.48 -39.46
N LYS A 81 20.67 40.69 -39.32
CA LYS A 81 20.17 41.70 -38.35
C LYS A 81 18.77 42.21 -38.69
N VAL A 82 18.46 42.43 -39.97
CA VAL A 82 17.09 42.81 -40.37
C VAL A 82 16.10 41.69 -40.05
N TYR A 83 16.48 40.43 -40.31
CA TYR A 83 15.66 39.28 -39.96
C TYR A 83 15.53 39.12 -38.44
N ALA A 84 16.62 39.23 -37.69
CA ALA A 84 16.64 39.11 -36.23
C ALA A 84 15.77 40.17 -35.55
N LYS A 85 15.73 41.40 -36.07
CA LYS A 85 14.82 42.44 -35.56
C LYS A 85 13.37 42.01 -35.68
N LYS A 86 12.98 41.50 -36.86
CA LYS A 86 11.63 40.98 -37.08
C LYS A 86 11.30 39.84 -36.10
N VAL A 87 12.23 38.90 -35.92
CA VAL A 87 12.06 37.77 -34.99
C VAL A 87 11.97 38.25 -33.54
N ALA A 88 12.78 39.24 -33.14
CA ALA A 88 12.74 39.86 -31.81
C ALA A 88 11.37 40.50 -31.54
N GLU A 89 10.83 41.26 -32.49
CA GLU A 89 9.50 41.88 -32.39
C GLU A 89 8.38 40.81 -32.32
N GLU A 90 8.48 39.74 -33.10
CA GLU A 90 7.48 38.65 -33.13
C GLU A 90 7.45 37.80 -31.85
N ASN A 91 8.57 37.72 -31.11
CA ASN A 91 8.72 36.85 -29.94
C ASN A 91 8.90 37.63 -28.62
N ASP A 92 8.82 38.96 -28.66
CA ASP A 92 9.02 39.86 -27.49
C ASP A 92 10.38 39.66 -26.81
N ILE A 93 11.46 39.61 -27.61
CA ILE A 93 12.85 39.42 -27.15
C ILE A 93 13.69 40.65 -27.47
N SER A 94 14.74 40.91 -26.70
CA SER A 94 15.72 41.97 -26.94
C SER A 94 16.44 41.83 -28.29
N GLU A 95 16.20 42.78 -29.20
CA GLU A 95 16.91 42.91 -30.49
C GLU A 95 18.43 42.98 -30.30
N LYS A 96 18.87 43.67 -29.24
CA LYS A 96 20.27 43.88 -28.92
C LYS A 96 21.03 42.56 -28.71
N ASP A 97 20.43 41.62 -28.00
CA ASP A 97 21.11 40.35 -27.68
C ASP A 97 21.28 39.47 -28.91
N LEU A 98 20.31 39.52 -29.85
CA LEU A 98 20.45 38.86 -31.16
C LEU A 98 21.51 39.53 -32.03
N TYR A 99 21.67 40.85 -31.93
CA TYR A 99 22.67 41.59 -32.70
C TYR A 99 24.08 41.29 -32.21
N ASP A 100 24.28 41.26 -30.89
CA ASP A 100 25.54 40.88 -30.27
C ASP A 100 25.93 39.44 -30.68
N PHE A 101 24.96 38.52 -30.76
CA PHE A 101 25.18 37.15 -31.25
C PHE A 101 25.57 37.07 -32.74
N ILE A 102 24.92 37.85 -33.61
CA ILE A 102 25.25 37.91 -35.04
C ILE A 102 26.63 38.54 -35.27
N ASP A 103 27.01 39.53 -34.46
CA ASP A 103 28.28 40.24 -34.56
C ASP A 103 29.51 39.39 -34.18
N THR A 104 29.30 38.21 -33.56
CA THR A 104 30.33 37.19 -33.36
C THR A 104 30.94 36.69 -34.68
N GLY A 105 30.25 36.90 -35.81
CA GLY A 105 30.81 36.88 -37.16
C GLY A 105 31.14 35.52 -37.77
N GLY A 106 31.17 34.43 -36.98
CA GLY A 106 31.45 33.08 -37.47
C GLY A 106 30.32 32.08 -37.18
N ILE A 107 29.88 31.34 -38.20
CA ILE A 107 28.77 30.37 -38.12
C ILE A 107 29.03 29.30 -37.06
N TYR A 108 30.25 28.77 -36.99
CA TYR A 108 30.60 27.75 -36.00
C TYR A 108 30.60 28.28 -34.57
N TYR A 109 31.03 29.52 -34.34
CA TYR A 109 30.98 30.14 -33.01
C TYR A 109 29.53 30.36 -32.57
N MET A 110 28.66 30.86 -33.46
CA MET A 110 27.23 30.99 -33.19
C MET A 110 26.58 29.65 -32.85
N LEU A 111 26.90 28.55 -33.56
CA LEU A 111 26.37 27.22 -33.23
C LEU A 111 26.85 26.69 -31.88
N ILE A 112 28.12 26.94 -31.52
CA ILE A 112 28.67 26.58 -30.22
C ILE A 112 27.97 27.38 -29.12
N ASP A 113 27.85 28.69 -29.27
CA ASP A 113 27.17 29.56 -28.31
C ASP A 113 25.70 29.18 -28.13
N LEU A 114 24.99 28.84 -29.22
CA LEU A 114 23.63 28.31 -29.15
C LEU A 114 23.58 27.01 -28.34
N LYS A 115 24.50 26.07 -28.61
CA LYS A 115 24.56 24.80 -27.86
C LYS A 115 24.86 25.03 -26.38
N VAL A 116 25.78 25.95 -26.07
CA VAL A 116 26.11 26.35 -24.69
C VAL A 116 24.89 26.97 -23.99
N CYS A 117 24.18 27.88 -24.65
CA CYS A 117 22.95 28.48 -24.11
C CYS A 117 21.85 27.45 -23.88
N MET A 118 21.64 26.52 -24.82
CA MET A 118 20.70 25.40 -24.63
C MET A 118 21.09 24.51 -23.45
N MET A 119 22.39 24.19 -23.29
CA MET A 119 22.88 23.40 -22.16
C MET A 119 22.73 24.14 -20.83
N LYS A 120 22.97 25.45 -20.79
CA LYS A 120 22.75 26.27 -19.59
C LYS A 120 21.27 26.33 -19.20
N SER A 121 20.38 26.51 -20.17
CA SER A 121 18.93 26.51 -19.96
C SER A 121 18.45 25.15 -19.44
N ASP A 122 18.87 24.05 -20.06
CA ASP A 122 18.55 22.68 -19.62
C ASP A 122 19.07 22.41 -18.20
N THR A 123 20.29 22.85 -17.89
CA THR A 123 20.86 22.72 -16.54
C THR A 123 20.08 23.54 -15.51
N GLY A 124 19.71 24.78 -15.84
CA GLY A 124 18.92 25.65 -14.97
C GLY A 124 17.52 25.10 -14.72
N GLN A 125 16.86 24.58 -15.76
CA GLN A 125 15.55 23.94 -15.67
C GLN A 125 15.61 22.67 -14.82
N LYS A 126 16.63 21.82 -14.99
CA LYS A 126 16.86 20.65 -14.14
C LYS A 126 17.10 21.04 -12.69
N ALA A 127 17.91 22.05 -12.42
CA ALA A 127 18.17 22.52 -11.07
C ALA A 127 16.90 23.05 -10.39
N ALA A 128 16.05 23.80 -11.11
CA ALA A 128 14.76 24.26 -10.62
C ALA A 128 13.82 23.07 -10.32
N LEU A 129 13.69 22.12 -11.24
CA LEU A 129 12.89 20.91 -11.04
C LEU A 129 13.36 20.10 -9.81
N LEU A 130 14.68 19.90 -9.66
CA LEU A 130 15.24 19.19 -8.50
C LEU A 130 14.95 19.92 -7.19
N HIS A 131 15.02 21.26 -7.19
CA HIS A 131 14.65 22.08 -6.05
C HIS A 131 13.18 21.87 -5.67
N ASP A 132 12.27 21.96 -6.64
CA ASP A 132 10.83 21.80 -6.42
C ASP A 132 10.47 20.39 -5.91
N LEU A 133 11.11 19.35 -6.46
CA LEU A 133 10.94 17.98 -5.97
C LEU A 133 11.44 17.80 -4.55
N LYS A 134 12.55 18.45 -4.19
CA LYS A 134 13.07 18.44 -2.83
C LYS A 134 12.15 19.18 -1.85
N GLU A 135 11.56 20.30 -2.28
CA GLU A 135 10.55 21.01 -1.50
C GLU A 135 9.31 20.14 -1.27
N LEU A 136 8.81 19.47 -2.32
CA LEU A 136 7.70 18.52 -2.23
C LEU A 136 7.97 17.43 -1.20
N LEU A 137 9.14 16.77 -1.26
CA LEU A 137 9.53 15.71 -0.32
C LEU A 137 9.57 16.18 1.14
N ASN A 138 9.92 17.45 1.35
CA ASN A 138 9.98 18.05 2.69
C ASN A 138 8.62 18.58 3.17
N SER A 139 7.63 18.73 2.28
CA SER A 139 6.32 19.25 2.64
C SER A 139 5.56 18.32 3.61
N LYS A 140 4.89 18.93 4.59
CA LYS A 140 4.12 18.21 5.60
C LYS A 140 2.92 17.47 4.97
N ASP A 141 2.29 18.09 3.99
CA ASP A 141 1.14 17.55 3.27
C ASP A 141 1.51 16.30 2.46
N PHE A 142 2.66 16.32 1.78
CA PHE A 142 3.16 15.13 1.08
C PHE A 142 3.42 13.99 2.06
N LYS A 143 4.14 14.25 3.17
CA LYS A 143 4.45 13.22 4.18
C LYS A 143 3.18 12.64 4.80
N SER A 144 2.20 13.48 5.13
CA SER A 144 0.89 13.05 5.65
C SER A 144 0.11 12.19 4.65
N ALA A 145 0.04 12.64 3.39
CA ALA A 145 -0.61 11.86 2.33
C ALA A 145 0.09 10.51 2.10
N LEU A 146 1.42 10.50 2.07
CA LEU A 146 2.23 9.29 1.94
C LEU A 146 2.01 8.35 3.13
N GLN A 147 2.01 8.87 4.36
CA GLN A 147 1.75 8.11 5.57
C GLN A 147 0.39 7.40 5.50
N ASN A 148 -0.67 8.08 5.07
CA ASN A 148 -1.99 7.47 4.91
C ASN A 148 -1.97 6.28 3.92
N ARG A 149 -1.19 6.39 2.84
CA ARG A 149 -1.03 5.28 1.88
C ARG A 149 -0.19 4.14 2.44
N LEU A 150 0.84 4.45 3.21
CA LEU A 150 1.65 3.44 3.89
C LEU A 150 0.88 2.70 4.98
N ILE A 151 -0.05 3.37 5.69
CA ILE A 151 -0.98 2.69 6.62
C ILE A 151 -1.83 1.68 5.83
N ALA A 152 -2.34 2.05 4.67
CA ALA A 152 -3.10 1.14 3.81
C ALA A 152 -2.27 -0.05 3.36
N CYS A 153 -0.99 0.16 3.04
CA CYS A 153 -0.06 -0.93 2.73
C CYS A 153 0.11 -1.90 3.91
N LEU A 154 0.35 -1.38 5.13
CA LEU A 154 0.57 -2.21 6.33
C LEU A 154 -0.70 -2.89 6.87
N LEU A 155 -1.89 -2.37 6.53
CA LEU A 155 -3.17 -2.98 6.85
C LEU A 155 -3.71 -3.88 5.73
N SER A 156 -3.07 -3.87 4.56
CA SER A 156 -3.47 -4.72 3.44
C SER A 156 -3.44 -6.19 3.87
N PRO A 157 -4.49 -6.98 3.57
CA PRO A 157 -4.48 -8.41 3.86
C PRO A 157 -3.36 -9.17 3.13
N ASN A 158 -2.83 -8.58 2.04
CA ASN A 158 -1.83 -9.18 1.18
C ASN A 158 -0.38 -8.93 1.63
N ILE A 159 -0.17 -8.11 2.68
CA ILE A 159 1.18 -7.89 3.19
C ILE A 159 1.69 -9.14 3.92
N THR A 160 2.88 -9.62 3.56
CA THR A 160 3.38 -10.90 4.06
C THR A 160 4.36 -10.77 5.23
N ALA A 161 4.88 -9.57 5.48
CA ALA A 161 5.70 -9.24 6.65
C ALA A 161 5.60 -7.75 7.00
N TYR A 162 6.13 -7.36 8.14
CA TYR A 162 6.16 -6.00 8.67
C TYR A 162 7.59 -5.49 8.90
N VAL A 163 8.59 -6.36 8.95
CA VAL A 163 10.00 -6.00 9.07
C VAL A 163 10.79 -6.50 7.87
N THR A 164 10.81 -7.82 7.67
CA THR A 164 11.65 -8.46 6.66
C THR A 164 11.21 -8.03 5.27
N ASP A 165 12.15 -7.50 4.49
CA ASP A 165 11.99 -7.02 3.10
C ASP A 165 10.84 -6.04 2.84
N THR A 166 10.22 -5.51 3.89
CA THR A 166 9.02 -4.66 3.77
C THR A 166 9.34 -3.33 3.10
N HIS A 167 10.45 -2.70 3.49
CA HIS A 167 10.90 -1.43 2.93
C HIS A 167 11.24 -1.50 1.42
N PRO A 168 12.13 -2.39 0.95
CA PRO A 168 12.45 -2.46 -0.48
C PRO A 168 11.23 -2.84 -1.33
N HIS A 169 10.36 -3.74 -0.86
CA HIS A 169 9.14 -4.09 -1.57
C HIS A 169 8.18 -2.90 -1.69
N ILE A 170 7.96 -2.15 -0.61
CA ILE A 170 7.11 -0.95 -0.65
C ILE A 170 7.74 0.11 -1.56
N MET A 171 9.06 0.31 -1.54
CA MET A 171 9.73 1.25 -2.44
C MET A 171 9.54 0.89 -3.92
N ASN A 172 9.68 -0.39 -4.27
CA ASN A 172 9.39 -0.88 -5.63
C ASN A 172 7.93 -0.66 -5.99
N PHE A 173 7.01 -0.98 -5.07
CA PHE A 173 5.58 -0.78 -5.29
C PHE A 173 5.21 0.70 -5.50
N ILE A 174 5.81 1.62 -4.73
CA ILE A 174 5.63 3.07 -4.90
C ILE A 174 6.15 3.51 -6.27
N LYS A 175 7.30 2.99 -6.72
CA LYS A 175 7.86 3.30 -8.04
C LYS A 175 6.92 2.87 -9.17
N ASP A 176 6.41 1.64 -9.09
CA ASP A 176 5.52 1.07 -10.10
C ASP A 176 4.12 1.71 -10.11
N ASN A 177 3.71 2.30 -8.98
CA ASN A 177 2.39 2.91 -8.79
C ASN A 177 2.50 4.37 -8.34
N SER A 178 3.43 5.14 -8.89
CA SER A 178 3.80 6.47 -8.38
C SER A 178 2.62 7.46 -8.28
N GLY A 179 1.67 7.37 -9.21
CA GLY A 179 0.43 8.15 -9.19
C GLY A 179 -0.46 7.89 -7.98
N VAL A 180 -0.50 6.64 -7.47
CA VAL A 180 -1.22 6.28 -6.23
C VAL A 180 -0.64 7.05 -5.05
N PHE A 181 0.68 7.13 -4.96
CA PHE A 181 1.39 7.77 -3.86
C PHE A 181 1.63 9.28 -4.06
N LYS A 182 1.14 9.86 -5.16
CA LYS A 182 1.39 11.24 -5.57
C LYS A 182 2.90 11.56 -5.66
N VAL A 183 3.70 10.58 -6.08
CA VAL A 183 5.14 10.71 -6.28
C VAL A 183 5.42 11.01 -7.76
N PRO A 184 6.05 12.14 -8.11
CA PRO A 184 6.43 12.43 -9.49
C PRO A 184 7.41 11.37 -10.03
N PRO A 185 7.20 10.80 -11.23
CA PRO A 185 8.12 9.79 -11.79
C PRO A 185 9.56 10.28 -11.94
N SER A 186 9.76 11.57 -12.24
CA SER A 186 11.08 12.20 -12.36
C SER A 186 11.92 12.12 -11.09
N LEU A 187 11.29 11.90 -9.93
CA LEU A 187 11.99 11.68 -8.66
C LEU A 187 12.87 10.43 -8.70
N PHE A 188 12.44 9.40 -9.43
CA PHE A 188 13.17 8.13 -9.56
C PHE A 188 14.31 8.15 -10.58
N GLU A 189 14.42 9.23 -11.37
CA GLU A 189 15.54 9.45 -12.30
C GLU A 189 16.79 9.98 -11.56
N ASP A 190 16.58 10.60 -10.39
CA ASP A 190 17.63 11.13 -9.54
C ASP A 190 17.88 10.20 -8.32
N VAL A 191 19.13 9.75 -8.17
CA VAL A 191 19.53 8.80 -7.12
C VAL A 191 19.46 9.44 -5.73
N GLU A 192 19.79 10.72 -5.61
CA GLU A 192 19.76 11.42 -4.32
C GLU A 192 18.32 11.63 -3.84
N LEU A 193 17.43 12.09 -4.72
CA LEU A 193 16.01 12.25 -4.39
C LEU A 193 15.35 10.91 -4.08
N THR A 194 15.69 9.85 -4.82
CA THR A 194 15.23 8.48 -4.52
C THR A 194 15.68 8.03 -3.13
N ALA A 195 16.93 8.31 -2.75
CA ALA A 195 17.44 8.00 -1.42
C ALA A 195 16.74 8.80 -0.31
N VAL A 196 16.43 10.08 -0.55
CA VAL A 196 15.65 10.92 0.38
C VAL A 196 14.23 10.35 0.56
N LEU A 197 13.55 9.99 -0.53
CA LEU A 197 12.23 9.36 -0.46
C LEU A 197 12.30 8.02 0.30
N ALA A 198 13.28 7.18 0.01
CA ALA A 198 13.48 5.91 0.70
C ALA A 198 13.67 6.08 2.21
N LYS A 199 14.41 7.12 2.62
CA LYS A 199 14.56 7.49 4.03
C LYS A 199 13.22 7.90 4.66
N ILE A 200 12.46 8.79 4.00
CA ILE A 200 11.13 9.21 4.47
C ILE A 200 10.20 8.01 4.63
N VAL A 201 10.16 7.10 3.64
CA VAL A 201 9.33 5.88 3.71
C VAL A 201 9.74 5.00 4.88
N SER A 202 11.04 4.82 5.14
CA SER A 202 11.53 4.04 6.28
C SER A 202 11.12 4.63 7.63
N GLU A 203 11.26 5.95 7.79
CA GLU A 203 10.85 6.69 8.99
C GLU A 203 9.33 6.57 9.22
N LEU A 204 8.53 6.78 8.17
CA LEU A 204 7.07 6.65 8.24
C LEU A 204 6.63 5.22 8.56
N LEU A 205 7.23 4.20 7.94
CA LEU A 205 6.90 2.79 8.25
C LEU A 205 7.22 2.43 9.70
N SER A 206 8.32 2.96 10.25
CA SER A 206 8.68 2.75 11.65
C SER A 206 7.71 3.47 12.59
N SER A 207 7.35 4.71 12.28
CA SER A 207 6.33 5.48 13.02
C SER A 207 4.95 4.79 13.00
N ILE A 208 4.47 4.35 11.83
CA ILE A 208 3.18 3.67 11.68
C ILE A 208 3.16 2.38 12.50
N ARG A 209 4.23 1.57 12.43
CA ARG A 209 4.38 0.37 13.25
C ARG A 209 4.35 0.69 14.75
N GLY A 210 5.05 1.73 15.20
CA GLY A 210 4.95 2.21 16.59
C GLY A 210 3.51 2.55 16.99
N ASN A 211 2.82 3.36 16.16
CA ASN A 211 1.43 3.75 16.39
C ASN A 211 0.48 2.54 16.42
N MET A 212 0.61 1.59 15.48
CA MET A 212 -0.18 0.36 15.44
C MET A 212 -0.03 -0.44 16.75
N LYS A 213 1.21 -0.68 17.20
CA LYS A 213 1.49 -1.38 18.46
C LYS A 213 0.85 -0.65 19.64
N ASN A 214 0.97 0.68 19.70
CA ASN A 214 0.41 1.50 20.78
C ASN A 214 -1.13 1.48 20.81
N LYS A 215 -1.79 1.56 19.64
CA LYS A 215 -3.25 1.48 19.52
C LYS A 215 -3.77 0.09 19.90
N LEU A 216 -3.07 -0.97 19.47
CA LEU A 216 -3.40 -2.34 19.89
C LEU A 216 -3.24 -2.52 21.41
N LEU A 217 -2.15 -2.04 22.00
CA LEU A 217 -1.91 -2.08 23.43
C LEU A 217 -3.00 -1.32 24.22
N ALA A 218 -3.34 -0.11 23.77
CA ALA A 218 -4.41 0.69 24.35
C ALA A 218 -5.76 -0.01 24.24
N SER A 219 -6.03 -0.70 23.12
CA SER A 219 -7.27 -1.45 22.90
C SER A 219 -7.42 -2.61 23.87
N ILE A 220 -6.33 -3.33 24.18
CA ILE A 220 -6.37 -4.41 25.19
C ILE A 220 -6.63 -3.80 26.57
N ARG A 221 -5.88 -2.77 26.97
CA ARG A 221 -6.02 -2.12 28.28
C ARG A 221 -7.41 -1.56 28.53
N LYS A 222 -8.01 -0.96 27.49
CA LYS A 222 -9.33 -0.33 27.55
C LYS A 222 -10.46 -1.29 27.16
N HIS A 223 -10.13 -2.54 26.85
CA HIS A 223 -11.09 -3.55 26.41
C HIS A 223 -11.95 -3.11 25.20
N MET A 224 -11.32 -2.43 24.24
CA MET A 224 -11.97 -1.88 23.05
C MET A 224 -12.12 -2.93 21.94
N SER A 225 -13.25 -2.88 21.23
CA SER A 225 -13.45 -3.70 20.04
C SER A 225 -12.37 -3.46 18.98
N ILE A 226 -12.05 -4.48 18.18
CA ILE A 226 -11.08 -4.32 17.08
C ILE A 226 -11.58 -3.37 16.00
N MET A 227 -12.90 -3.27 15.82
CA MET A 227 -13.50 -2.33 14.87
C MET A 227 -13.25 -0.88 15.28
N ASP A 228 -13.41 -0.54 16.56
CA ASP A 228 -13.11 0.80 17.07
C ASP A 228 -11.61 1.11 16.99
N THR A 229 -10.78 0.10 17.25
CA THR A 229 -9.32 0.22 17.13
C THR A 229 -8.91 0.48 15.68
N ALA A 230 -9.52 -0.24 14.72
CA ALA A 230 -9.27 -0.06 13.30
C ALA A 230 -9.71 1.32 12.81
N LYS A 231 -10.88 1.79 13.22
CA LYS A 231 -11.35 3.16 12.94
C LYS A 231 -10.38 4.21 13.50
N SER A 232 -9.94 4.05 14.75
CA SER A 232 -8.96 4.95 15.36
C SER A 232 -7.61 4.93 14.64
N LEU A 233 -7.20 3.82 14.05
CA LEU A 233 -5.93 3.70 13.34
C LEU A 233 -6.02 4.28 11.92
N ALA A 234 -7.15 4.09 11.25
CA ALA A 234 -7.37 4.59 9.90
C ALA A 234 -7.52 6.12 9.87
N HIS A 235 -7.95 6.76 10.97
CA HIS A 235 -8.17 8.22 11.05
C HIS A 235 -9.01 8.78 9.88
N GLY A 236 -9.97 7.99 9.36
CA GLY A 236 -10.79 8.36 8.19
C GLY A 236 -10.04 8.37 6.85
N SER A 237 -8.74 8.08 6.83
CA SER A 237 -7.91 8.08 5.62
C SER A 237 -8.09 6.82 4.77
N ILE A 238 -8.53 5.73 5.39
CA ILE A 238 -8.71 4.42 4.78
C ILE A 238 -10.10 3.93 5.14
N GLU A 239 -10.77 3.34 4.17
CA GLU A 239 -12.02 2.67 4.41
C GLU A 239 -11.76 1.27 4.99
N VAL A 240 -12.30 1.00 6.18
CA VAL A 240 -12.00 -0.23 6.90
C VAL A 240 -13.11 -1.25 6.70
N ASP A 241 -12.75 -2.39 6.11
CA ASP A 241 -13.61 -3.56 5.90
C ASP A 241 -13.23 -4.75 6.80
N SER A 242 -13.89 -5.89 6.59
CA SER A 242 -13.66 -7.12 7.33
C SER A 242 -12.24 -7.69 7.16
N ALA A 243 -11.60 -7.54 6.01
CA ALA A 243 -10.24 -8.03 5.79
C ALA A 243 -9.24 -7.28 6.69
N HIS A 244 -9.43 -5.97 6.85
CA HIS A 244 -8.63 -5.17 7.77
C HIS A 244 -8.88 -5.54 9.23
N TRP A 245 -10.14 -5.79 9.62
CA TRP A 245 -10.46 -6.25 10.99
C TRP A 245 -9.83 -7.60 11.30
N ASN A 246 -9.90 -8.55 10.36
CA ASN A 246 -9.26 -9.85 10.49
C ASN A 246 -7.75 -9.72 10.70
N ARG A 247 -7.10 -8.85 9.92
CA ARG A 247 -5.67 -8.59 10.06
C ARG A 247 -5.32 -7.96 11.41
N LEU A 248 -6.09 -6.98 11.86
CA LEU A 248 -5.85 -6.32 13.15
C LEU A 248 -6.11 -7.25 14.33
N ALA A 249 -7.11 -8.12 14.26
CA ALA A 249 -7.38 -9.14 15.28
C ALA A 249 -6.20 -10.12 15.41
N PHE A 250 -5.65 -10.59 14.28
CA PHE A 250 -4.42 -11.37 14.26
C PHE A 250 -3.25 -10.62 14.92
N LEU A 251 -3.05 -9.33 14.60
CA LEU A 251 -1.99 -8.53 15.22
C LEU A 251 -2.19 -8.36 16.73
N ARG A 252 -3.44 -8.18 17.20
CA ARG A 252 -3.74 -8.11 18.63
C ARG A 252 -3.45 -9.45 19.33
N CYS A 253 -3.83 -10.57 18.71
CA CYS A 253 -3.49 -11.90 19.19
C CYS A 253 -1.96 -12.07 19.32
N CYS A 254 -1.20 -11.71 18.27
CA CYS A 254 0.25 -11.72 18.31
C CYS A 254 0.82 -10.88 19.45
N LEU A 255 0.28 -9.68 19.68
CA LEU A 255 0.74 -8.80 20.75
C LEU A 255 0.51 -9.42 22.14
N ARG A 256 -0.66 -10.04 22.36
CA ARG A 256 -0.97 -10.74 23.62
C ARG A 256 -0.02 -11.91 23.85
N VAL A 257 0.15 -12.78 22.86
CA VAL A 257 1.05 -13.93 22.92
C VAL A 257 2.50 -13.48 23.17
N PHE A 258 2.96 -12.45 22.45
CA PHE A 258 4.29 -11.88 22.62
C PHE A 258 4.54 -11.37 24.04
N MET A 259 3.63 -10.53 24.57
CA MET A 259 3.74 -9.98 25.93
C MET A 259 3.73 -11.06 27.01
N ILE A 260 2.89 -12.10 26.84
CA ILE A 260 2.87 -13.28 27.71
C ILE A 260 4.19 -14.05 27.63
N GLY A 261 4.74 -14.23 26.43
CA GLY A 261 6.00 -14.92 26.17
C GLY A 261 7.18 -14.25 26.88
N ILE A 262 7.32 -12.93 26.74
CA ILE A 262 8.38 -12.14 27.39
C ILE A 262 8.12 -11.84 28.88
N SER A 263 6.95 -12.22 29.40
CA SER A 263 6.52 -11.94 30.79
C SER A 263 6.50 -10.46 31.16
N ASP A 264 6.21 -9.58 30.20
CA ASP A 264 6.08 -8.14 30.45
C ASP A 264 4.61 -7.79 30.74
N TYR A 265 4.30 -7.67 32.02
CA TYR A 265 2.96 -7.33 32.51
C TYR A 265 2.89 -5.93 33.12
N ARG A 266 3.91 -5.08 32.92
CA ARG A 266 3.98 -3.75 33.53
C ARG A 266 2.92 -2.81 32.95
N THR A 267 2.67 -2.94 31.65
CA THR A 267 1.80 -2.04 30.89
C THR A 267 0.36 -2.56 30.76
N VAL A 268 0.19 -3.88 30.81
CA VAL A 268 -1.09 -4.59 30.77
C VAL A 268 -1.01 -5.81 31.70
N PRO A 269 -1.91 -5.95 32.68
CA PRO A 269 -1.96 -7.12 33.57
C PRO A 269 -2.13 -8.44 32.81
N LEU A 270 -1.52 -9.52 33.31
CA LEU A 270 -1.61 -10.86 32.70
C LEU A 270 -3.06 -11.33 32.51
N LYS A 271 -3.97 -11.01 33.45
CA LYS A 271 -5.39 -11.34 33.35
C LYS A 271 -6.10 -10.70 32.13
N ASP A 272 -5.63 -9.54 31.67
CA ASP A 272 -6.21 -8.81 30.54
C ASP A 272 -5.54 -9.25 29.22
N LEU A 273 -4.33 -9.84 29.30
CA LEU A 273 -3.64 -10.43 28.16
C LEU A 273 -4.11 -11.85 27.86
N TYR A 274 -4.51 -12.62 28.86
CA TYR A 274 -4.87 -14.02 28.72
C TYR A 274 -6.30 -14.22 28.21
N SER A 275 -6.51 -15.25 27.40
CA SER A 275 -7.81 -15.85 27.10
C SER A 275 -7.61 -17.34 26.80
N PRO A 276 -8.58 -18.21 27.09
CA PRO A 276 -8.49 -19.64 26.77
C PRO A 276 -8.14 -19.94 25.32
N CYS A 277 -8.60 -19.14 24.34
CA CYS A 277 -8.27 -19.35 22.92
C CYS A 277 -6.76 -19.24 22.64
N LEU A 278 -6.01 -18.51 23.44
CA LEU A 278 -4.57 -18.34 23.26
C LEU A 278 -3.78 -19.58 23.69
N ILE A 279 -4.35 -20.52 24.45
CA ILE A 279 -3.63 -21.69 24.97
C ILE A 279 -2.91 -22.41 23.83
N LEU A 280 -3.61 -22.70 22.74
CA LEU A 280 -3.06 -23.41 21.57
C LEU A 280 -1.90 -22.66 20.90
N SER A 281 -1.88 -21.32 21.00
CA SER A 281 -0.81 -20.48 20.46
C SER A 281 0.39 -20.32 21.41
N LEU A 282 0.26 -20.68 22.69
CA LEU A 282 1.32 -20.58 23.68
C LEU A 282 2.16 -21.85 23.71
N HIS A 283 3.47 -21.71 23.78
CA HIS A 283 4.37 -22.83 24.02
C HIS A 283 4.19 -23.44 25.42
N THR A 284 4.35 -24.75 25.56
CA THR A 284 4.12 -25.52 26.80
C THR A 284 4.86 -24.94 28.01
N ALA A 285 6.10 -24.48 27.84
CA ALA A 285 6.87 -23.85 28.92
C ALA A 285 6.25 -22.52 29.40
N VAL A 286 5.64 -21.76 28.48
CA VAL A 286 4.92 -20.53 28.83
C VAL A 286 3.63 -20.87 29.56
N ARG A 287 2.86 -21.88 29.10
CA ARG A 287 1.66 -22.40 29.77
C ARG A 287 1.94 -22.78 31.23
N ALA A 288 2.94 -23.64 31.45
CA ALA A 288 3.35 -24.07 32.80
C ALA A 288 3.69 -22.92 33.75
N ARG A 289 4.17 -21.79 33.21
CA ARG A 289 4.51 -20.59 33.99
C ARG A 289 3.31 -19.70 34.29
N ILE A 290 2.33 -19.59 33.40
CA ILE A 290 1.20 -18.67 33.56
C ILE A 290 0.04 -19.30 34.33
N GLY A 291 -0.16 -20.62 34.28
CA GLY A 291 -1.23 -21.32 35.00
C GLY A 291 -1.25 -20.99 36.50
N PRO A 292 -0.12 -21.17 37.23
CA PRO A 292 -0.04 -20.81 38.64
C PRO A 292 -0.26 -19.33 38.93
N LYS A 293 0.16 -18.43 38.02
CA LYS A 293 -0.01 -16.97 38.19
C LYS A 293 -1.47 -16.53 38.01
N LEU A 294 -2.22 -17.25 37.19
CA LEU A 294 -3.64 -17.03 36.94
C LEU A 294 -4.54 -17.82 37.89
N GLY A 295 -3.99 -18.81 38.59
CA GLY A 295 -4.77 -19.71 39.45
C GLY A 295 -5.70 -20.63 38.67
N ILE A 296 -5.30 -21.01 37.44
CA ILE A 296 -6.07 -21.87 36.53
C ILE A 296 -5.27 -23.12 36.17
N ASP A 297 -5.97 -24.21 35.92
CA ASP A 297 -5.41 -25.45 35.37
C ASP A 297 -5.49 -25.40 33.83
N ILE A 298 -4.37 -25.05 33.19
CA ILE A 298 -4.32 -24.89 31.73
C ILE A 298 -4.45 -26.23 31.01
N ASP A 299 -3.90 -27.31 31.58
CA ASP A 299 -3.96 -28.63 30.96
C ASP A 299 -5.40 -29.15 30.95
N SER A 300 -6.17 -28.88 32.01
CA SER A 300 -7.61 -29.18 32.06
C SER A 300 -8.39 -28.39 31.00
N ILE A 301 -8.11 -27.09 30.82
CA ILE A 301 -8.80 -26.26 29.81
C ILE A 301 -8.43 -26.73 28.39
N GLU A 302 -7.16 -27.06 28.15
CA GLU A 302 -6.72 -27.60 26.86
C GLU A 302 -7.41 -28.93 26.54
N HIS A 303 -7.52 -29.83 27.51
CA HIS A 303 -8.22 -31.09 27.34
C HIS A 303 -9.72 -30.87 27.04
N GLU A 304 -10.38 -29.95 27.73
CA GLU A 304 -11.78 -29.60 27.48
C GLU A 304 -11.95 -29.10 26.03
N MET A 305 -11.09 -28.18 25.58
CA MET A 305 -11.11 -27.63 24.22
C MET A 305 -10.88 -28.70 23.13
N LEU A 306 -10.02 -29.69 23.37
CA LEU A 306 -9.76 -30.78 22.42
C LEU A 306 -10.85 -31.87 22.45
N SER A 307 -11.51 -32.07 23.59
CA SER A 307 -12.53 -33.12 23.75
C SER A 307 -13.85 -32.82 23.06
N GLU A 308 -14.17 -31.54 22.80
CA GLU A 308 -15.37 -31.15 22.06
C GLU A 308 -15.29 -31.45 20.56
N GLU A 309 -14.11 -31.80 20.02
CA GLU A 309 -13.92 -32.09 18.58
C GLU A 309 -14.22 -33.55 18.21
N GLU A 310 -14.27 -34.47 19.16
CA GLU A 310 -14.68 -35.86 18.90
C GLU A 310 -16.22 -35.95 18.82
N ILE A 311 -16.79 -35.45 17.72
CA ILE A 311 -18.19 -35.74 17.37
C ILE A 311 -18.31 -37.26 17.27
N PRO A 312 -19.16 -37.93 18.08
CA PRO A 312 -19.36 -39.35 17.98
C PRO A 312 -19.88 -39.64 16.57
N ASP A 313 -19.14 -40.45 15.82
CA ASP A 313 -19.49 -40.90 14.48
C ASP A 313 -20.84 -41.63 14.57
N GLY A 314 -21.90 -40.86 14.37
CA GLY A 314 -23.27 -41.27 14.59
C GLY A 314 -23.63 -42.31 13.56
N GLN A 315 -23.73 -43.55 14.02
CA GLN A 315 -24.31 -44.66 13.27
C GLN A 315 -25.64 -44.22 12.65
N ASP A 316 -25.66 -44.36 11.34
CA ASP A 316 -26.81 -44.38 10.46
C ASP A 316 -27.86 -45.39 10.97
N GLU A 317 -28.77 -44.94 11.83
CA GLU A 317 -30.07 -45.58 12.00
C GLU A 317 -31.13 -44.67 11.39
N GLY A 318 -31.43 -44.98 10.12
CA GLY A 318 -32.55 -44.43 9.40
C GLY A 318 -33.85 -44.60 10.17
N GLN A 319 -34.51 -43.47 10.46
CA GLN A 319 -35.92 -43.48 10.78
C GLN A 319 -36.63 -42.39 9.95
N GLU A 320 -37.17 -42.84 8.83
CA GLU A 320 -38.21 -42.15 8.07
C GLU A 320 -39.36 -41.78 9.03
N MET A 321 -39.64 -40.48 9.18
CA MET A 321 -40.95 -40.04 9.62
C MET A 321 -41.56 -39.07 8.61
N HIS A 322 -42.72 -39.51 8.14
CA HIS A 322 -43.59 -38.89 7.17
C HIS A 322 -44.04 -37.47 7.52
N SER A 323 -44.03 -36.64 6.48
CA SER A 323 -44.78 -35.40 6.35
C SER A 323 -46.28 -35.59 6.55
N THR A 324 -46.91 -34.67 7.30
CA THR A 324 -48.27 -34.18 7.01
C THR A 324 -48.36 -32.71 7.37
N GLY A 325 -48.67 -31.88 6.38
CA GLY A 325 -48.83 -30.43 6.53
C GLY A 325 -50.16 -30.02 7.14
N THR A 326 -50.29 -28.72 7.43
CA THR A 326 -51.59 -28.02 7.48
C THR A 326 -51.35 -26.53 7.20
N ALA A 327 -52.14 -26.01 6.27
CA ALA A 327 -52.21 -24.62 5.85
C ALA A 327 -53.13 -23.79 6.76
N GLY A 328 -52.90 -22.47 6.81
CA GLY A 328 -53.85 -21.46 7.29
C GLY A 328 -53.12 -20.29 7.95
N SER A 329 -52.98 -19.12 7.33
CA SER A 329 -53.98 -18.05 7.09
C SER A 329 -53.81 -16.89 8.07
N ALA A 330 -54.16 -15.69 7.59
CA ALA A 330 -54.35 -14.40 8.27
C ALA A 330 -53.15 -13.43 8.38
N VAL A 331 -53.07 -12.61 7.32
CA VAL A 331 -52.98 -11.14 7.33
C VAL A 331 -53.38 -10.50 8.67
N VAL A 332 -52.49 -9.70 9.27
CA VAL A 332 -52.86 -8.46 9.99
C VAL A 332 -51.80 -7.40 9.69
N ASP A 333 -52.20 -6.51 8.79
CA ASP A 333 -51.71 -5.15 8.60
C ASP A 333 -52.05 -4.30 9.84
N ASN A 334 -51.06 -3.55 10.35
CA ASN A 334 -51.31 -2.36 11.16
C ASN A 334 -50.02 -1.52 11.23
N GLY A 335 -49.93 -0.56 10.32
CA GLY A 335 -48.95 0.52 10.42
C GLY A 335 -49.22 1.47 11.59
N LYS A 336 -48.14 2.06 12.12
CA LYS A 336 -48.13 3.48 12.51
C LYS A 336 -46.68 4.01 12.57
N PRO A 337 -46.38 5.16 11.93
CA PRO A 337 -45.06 5.75 11.97
C PRO A 337 -44.93 6.63 13.21
N ALA A 338 -43.83 6.45 13.96
CA ALA A 338 -43.40 7.41 14.97
C ALA A 338 -42.31 8.28 14.36
N ASP A 339 -42.75 9.46 13.95
CA ASP A 339 -41.96 10.67 13.73
C ASP A 339 -41.16 10.98 15.01
N GLY A 340 -39.87 11.21 14.83
CA GLY A 340 -38.88 11.34 15.90
C GLY A 340 -37.62 12.00 15.36
N THR A 341 -37.78 13.18 14.77
CA THR A 341 -36.69 14.08 14.41
C THR A 341 -35.91 14.43 15.67
N ARG A 342 -34.71 13.85 15.82
CA ARG A 342 -33.75 14.21 16.86
C ARG A 342 -32.58 14.89 16.16
N GLU A 343 -32.58 16.21 16.22
CA GLU A 343 -31.44 17.06 15.91
C GLU A 343 -30.28 16.63 16.81
N LEU A 344 -29.25 16.04 16.20
CA LEU A 344 -27.95 15.87 16.83
C LEU A 344 -27.15 17.12 16.48
N GLU A 345 -27.02 17.99 17.46
CA GLU A 345 -26.07 19.09 17.45
C GLU A 345 -24.66 18.51 17.28
N GLU A 346 -23.99 18.95 16.21
CA GLU A 346 -22.59 18.67 15.94
C GLU A 346 -21.72 19.48 16.92
N ASP A 347 -21.44 18.91 18.09
CA ASP A 347 -20.41 19.41 19.00
C ASP A 347 -19.03 19.04 18.42
N SER A 348 -18.49 19.99 17.65
CA SER A 348 -17.15 19.96 17.08
C SER A 348 -16.14 20.32 18.17
N GLY A 349 -15.91 19.35 19.07
CA GLY A 349 -14.83 19.38 20.05
C GLY A 349 -13.48 19.13 19.39
N ASP A 350 -12.88 20.21 18.89
CA ASP A 350 -11.46 20.38 18.58
C ASP A 350 -10.61 20.03 19.80
N ASN A 351 -10.19 18.77 19.89
CA ASN A 351 -9.16 18.33 20.82
C ASN A 351 -7.85 18.26 20.06
N GLY A 352 -7.09 19.37 20.16
CA GLY A 352 -5.66 19.39 19.90
C GLY A 352 -4.97 18.37 20.80
N ASP A 353 -4.76 17.17 20.27
CA ASP A 353 -3.89 16.18 20.89
C ASP A 353 -2.46 16.63 20.64
N ALA A 354 -1.83 17.10 21.71
CA ALA A 354 -0.47 17.58 21.72
C ALA A 354 0.47 16.51 21.20
N ASP A 355 1.32 16.91 20.25
CA ASP A 355 2.53 16.18 19.84
C ASP A 355 3.27 15.70 21.10
N GLN A 356 3.11 14.41 21.44
CA GLN A 356 4.01 13.74 22.36
C GLN A 356 5.27 13.42 21.56
N ASP A 357 6.31 14.23 21.81
CA ASP A 357 7.68 13.98 21.40
C ASP A 357 8.06 12.52 21.73
N TYR A 358 8.02 11.68 20.71
CA TYR A 358 8.51 10.32 20.75
C TYR A 358 10.01 10.36 20.49
N GLU A 359 10.81 10.20 21.55
CA GLU A 359 12.23 9.94 21.39
C GLU A 359 12.41 8.55 20.74
N PRO A 360 13.24 8.42 19.70
CA PRO A 360 13.54 7.13 19.11
C PRO A 360 14.24 6.25 20.14
N GLU A 361 13.67 5.07 20.42
CA GLU A 361 14.24 4.03 21.26
C GLU A 361 15.51 3.43 20.61
N ASP A 362 16.61 4.19 20.60
CA ASP A 362 17.95 3.72 20.24
C ASP A 362 18.89 3.88 21.43
N ASN A 363 18.67 3.13 22.52
CA ASN A 363 19.71 2.88 23.52
C ASN A 363 19.43 1.63 24.38
N GLU A 364 19.69 0.44 23.83
CA GLU A 364 19.72 -0.80 24.62
C GLU A 364 21.09 -0.97 25.31
N GLY A 365 21.15 -0.63 26.61
CA GLY A 365 22.20 -1.06 27.53
C GLY A 365 21.87 -2.44 28.16
N PRO A 366 22.87 -3.23 28.59
CA PRO A 366 22.72 -4.66 28.76
C PRO A 366 22.25 -5.02 30.18
N ASP A 367 21.06 -5.63 30.28
CA ASP A 367 20.83 -6.75 31.19
C ASP A 367 19.56 -7.53 30.77
N THR A 368 19.68 -8.30 29.69
CA THR A 368 18.64 -9.23 29.25
C THR A 368 19.18 -10.65 29.37
N THR A 369 18.98 -11.24 30.54
CA THR A 369 19.01 -12.69 30.65
C THR A 369 17.98 -13.29 29.67
N PRO A 370 18.38 -14.16 28.74
CA PRO A 370 17.54 -14.61 27.63
C PRO A 370 16.51 -15.64 28.13
N TYR A 371 15.34 -15.16 28.56
CA TYR A 371 14.27 -16.00 29.13
C TYR A 371 13.05 -16.21 28.22
N SER A 372 13.13 -15.80 26.96
CA SER A 372 12.05 -16.01 25.99
C SER A 372 12.37 -17.24 25.13
N ARG A 373 12.04 -18.44 25.62
CA ARG A 373 12.24 -19.69 24.87
C ARG A 373 10.91 -20.18 24.28
N ALA A 374 10.94 -20.26 22.94
CA ALA A 374 10.02 -20.96 22.04
C ALA A 374 8.64 -20.32 21.84
N LEU A 375 8.49 -19.67 20.68
CA LEU A 375 7.25 -19.62 19.90
C LEU A 375 7.52 -19.91 18.41
N ALA A 376 8.79 -19.98 17.99
CA ALA A 376 9.23 -20.36 16.66
C ALA A 376 10.68 -20.88 16.72
N GLU A 377 11.02 -21.82 15.84
CA GLU A 377 12.41 -22.24 15.60
C GLU A 377 13.02 -21.33 14.52
N ASP A 378 14.26 -20.87 14.76
CA ASP A 378 15.07 -20.23 13.73
C ASP A 378 15.56 -21.27 12.69
N ASP A 379 16.20 -20.82 11.61
CA ASP A 379 16.74 -21.70 10.58
C ASP A 379 17.81 -22.68 11.11
N SER A 380 18.30 -22.48 12.34
CA SER A 380 19.24 -23.38 13.01
C SER A 380 18.54 -24.44 13.90
N GLY A 381 17.21 -24.47 13.90
CA GLY A 381 16.40 -25.33 14.78
C GLY A 381 16.45 -24.91 16.25
N LYS A 382 16.95 -23.70 16.55
CA LYS A 382 16.98 -23.15 17.90
C LYS A 382 15.74 -22.28 18.12
N PRO A 383 15.15 -22.29 19.32
CA PRO A 383 14.04 -21.39 19.61
C PRO A 383 14.47 -19.93 19.44
N ALA A 384 13.77 -19.18 18.61
CA ALA A 384 13.96 -17.74 18.47
C ALA A 384 13.72 -17.06 19.83
N VAL A 385 14.66 -16.22 20.25
CA VAL A 385 14.58 -15.44 21.49
C VAL A 385 14.15 -14.03 21.15
N PHE A 386 12.95 -13.65 21.59
CA PHE A 386 12.41 -12.31 21.36
C PHE A 386 12.62 -11.41 22.58
N THR A 387 13.16 -10.21 22.36
CA THR A 387 13.22 -9.10 23.35
C THR A 387 12.02 -8.17 23.18
N SER A 388 11.80 -7.23 24.11
CA SER A 388 10.68 -6.26 24.06
C SER A 388 10.62 -5.43 22.78
N GLY A 389 11.76 -5.15 22.15
CA GLY A 389 11.87 -4.44 20.87
C GLY A 389 11.57 -5.28 19.63
N LYS A 390 11.42 -6.61 19.76
CA LYS A 390 11.28 -7.55 18.62
C LYS A 390 9.84 -7.97 18.32
N PHE A 391 8.85 -7.17 18.70
CA PHE A 391 7.43 -7.46 18.47
C PHE A 391 7.13 -7.69 16.98
N TRP A 392 7.59 -6.79 16.09
CA TRP A 392 7.29 -6.93 14.66
C TRP A 392 8.00 -8.13 14.02
N ASN A 393 9.20 -8.50 14.48
CA ASN A 393 9.84 -9.76 14.05
C ASN A 393 9.04 -10.99 14.50
N PHE A 394 8.44 -10.94 15.69
CA PHE A 394 7.55 -12.00 16.16
C PHE A 394 6.30 -12.11 15.27
N VAL A 395 5.71 -10.99 14.85
CA VAL A 395 4.58 -10.98 13.90
C VAL A 395 4.97 -11.63 12.57
N ASP A 396 6.12 -11.27 12.00
CA ASP A 396 6.61 -11.86 10.75
C ASP A 396 6.77 -13.38 10.86
N THR A 397 7.34 -13.83 11.99
CA THR A 397 7.52 -15.24 12.27
C THR A 397 6.18 -15.98 12.41
N SER A 398 5.21 -15.35 13.06
CA SER A 398 3.87 -15.90 13.25
C SER A 398 3.11 -16.02 11.92
N LEU A 399 3.24 -15.02 11.05
CA LEU A 399 2.69 -15.06 9.70
C LEU A 399 3.30 -16.19 8.87
N GLU A 400 4.61 -16.37 8.95
CA GLU A 400 5.29 -17.44 8.24
C GLU A 400 4.87 -18.83 8.74
N ASN A 401 4.69 -18.99 10.05
CA ASN A 401 4.16 -20.23 10.62
C ASN A 401 2.76 -20.55 10.10
N ILE A 402 1.85 -19.55 10.04
CA ILE A 402 0.52 -19.75 9.47
C ILE A 402 0.62 -20.19 8.01
N ARG A 403 1.50 -19.58 7.20
CA ARG A 403 1.71 -20.01 5.80
C ARG A 403 2.18 -21.45 5.71
N LYS A 404 3.16 -21.86 6.53
CA LYS A 404 3.66 -23.25 6.56
C LYS A 404 2.52 -24.23 6.86
N VAL A 405 1.70 -23.94 7.87
CA VAL A 405 0.53 -24.76 8.23
C VAL A 405 -0.46 -24.85 7.06
N VAL A 406 -0.78 -23.72 6.43
CA VAL A 406 -1.71 -23.67 5.29
C VAL A 406 -1.15 -24.45 4.09
N LYS A 407 0.13 -24.28 3.75
CA LYS A 407 0.80 -25.03 2.67
C LYS A 407 0.77 -26.53 2.95
N GLN A 408 1.05 -26.95 4.18
CA GLN A 408 1.00 -28.36 4.56
C GLN A 408 -0.41 -28.94 4.44
N LYS A 409 -1.44 -28.21 4.88
CA LYS A 409 -2.85 -28.59 4.68
C LYS A 409 -3.20 -28.70 3.19
N ALA A 410 -2.74 -27.78 2.36
CA ALA A 410 -2.98 -27.79 0.92
C ALA A 410 -2.30 -28.98 0.21
N VAL A 411 -1.05 -29.30 0.57
CA VAL A 411 -0.33 -30.46 0.03
C VAL A 411 -1.06 -31.77 0.34
N ASN A 412 -1.60 -31.90 1.55
CA ASN A 412 -2.34 -33.10 1.94
C ASN A 412 -3.65 -33.29 1.14
N ASN A 413 -4.23 -32.22 0.58
CA ASN A 413 -5.53 -32.25 -0.11
C ASN A 413 -5.47 -32.50 -1.64
N HIS A 414 -4.29 -32.80 -2.23
CA HIS A 414 -4.07 -33.46 -3.54
C HIS A 414 -4.94 -33.06 -4.76
N GLN A 415 -5.36 -31.79 -4.91
CA GLN A 415 -6.05 -31.31 -6.13
C GLN A 415 -5.22 -30.26 -6.87
N GLY A 416 -4.55 -30.65 -7.97
CA GLY A 416 -4.09 -29.81 -9.10
C GLY A 416 -3.31 -28.50 -8.81
N THR A 417 -2.18 -28.29 -9.51
CA THR A 417 -1.27 -27.14 -9.30
C THR A 417 -1.91 -25.74 -9.41
N VAL A 418 -2.86 -25.52 -10.33
CA VAL A 418 -3.50 -24.20 -10.50
C VAL A 418 -4.56 -23.93 -9.42
N PHE A 419 -5.18 -24.96 -8.86
CA PHE A 419 -6.14 -24.81 -7.75
C PHE A 419 -5.45 -24.61 -6.39
N GLN A 420 -4.14 -24.87 -6.32
CA GLN A 420 -3.37 -24.81 -5.08
C GLN A 420 -3.22 -23.40 -4.53
N HIS A 421 -2.98 -22.39 -5.38
CA HIS A 421 -2.77 -21.00 -4.93
C HIS A 421 -4.04 -20.42 -4.31
N THR A 422 -5.18 -20.49 -5.01
CA THR A 422 -6.47 -20.01 -4.50
C THR A 422 -6.89 -20.77 -3.24
N SER A 423 -6.58 -22.08 -3.16
CA SER A 423 -6.83 -22.88 -1.96
C SER A 423 -6.00 -22.40 -0.76
N ILE A 424 -4.71 -22.14 -0.95
CA ILE A 424 -3.81 -21.59 0.09
C ILE A 424 -4.32 -20.23 0.56
N GLU A 425 -4.65 -19.31 -0.36
CA GLU A 425 -5.12 -17.98 0.00
C GLU A 425 -6.44 -18.04 0.79
N ASN A 426 -7.39 -18.87 0.35
CA ASN A 426 -8.67 -19.05 1.05
C ASN A 426 -8.48 -19.65 2.45
N ALA A 427 -7.60 -20.65 2.60
CA ALA A 427 -7.29 -21.24 3.90
C ALA A 427 -6.58 -20.24 4.83
N PHE A 428 -5.68 -19.41 4.30
CA PHE A 428 -5.05 -18.33 5.05
C PHE A 428 -6.08 -17.30 5.52
N ARG A 429 -6.97 -16.84 4.62
CA ARG A 429 -8.08 -15.94 4.95
C ARG A 429 -8.98 -16.53 6.03
N GLN A 430 -9.27 -17.82 5.97
CA GLN A 430 -10.11 -18.52 6.95
C GLN A 430 -9.50 -18.47 8.36
N ILE A 431 -8.19 -18.74 8.48
CA ILE A 431 -7.48 -18.61 9.77
C ILE A 431 -7.56 -17.18 10.32
N LEU A 432 -7.43 -16.16 9.45
CA LEU A 432 -7.57 -14.76 9.90
C LEU A 432 -9.01 -14.42 10.34
N ILE A 433 -10.03 -15.04 9.74
CA ILE A 433 -11.42 -14.91 10.18
C ILE A 433 -11.60 -15.53 11.57
N GLU A 434 -10.96 -16.67 11.84
CA GLU A 434 -11.00 -17.32 13.16
C GLU A 434 -10.41 -16.41 14.24
N TYR A 435 -9.24 -15.80 13.99
CA TYR A 435 -8.67 -14.81 14.90
C TYR A 435 -9.62 -13.64 15.17
N PHE A 436 -10.37 -13.18 14.16
CA PHE A 436 -11.37 -12.14 14.35
C PHE A 436 -12.56 -12.58 15.20
N GLN A 437 -13.07 -13.78 14.98
CA GLN A 437 -14.17 -14.33 15.77
C GLN A 437 -13.78 -14.52 17.24
N GLU A 438 -12.58 -15.04 17.49
CA GLU A 438 -12.01 -15.16 18.84
C GLU A 438 -11.82 -13.78 19.49
N ASP A 439 -11.30 -12.80 18.73
CA ASP A 439 -11.13 -11.44 19.24
C ASP A 439 -12.47 -10.80 19.61
N LEU A 440 -13.53 -11.01 18.83
CA LEU A 440 -14.87 -10.51 19.17
C LEU A 440 -15.49 -11.19 20.39
N ALA A 441 -15.12 -12.44 20.68
CA ALA A 441 -15.57 -13.12 21.89
C ALA A 441 -14.93 -12.51 23.15
N ASP A 442 -13.64 -12.16 23.06
CA ASP A 442 -12.91 -11.52 24.15
C ASP A 442 -13.24 -10.01 24.26
N PHE A 443 -13.37 -9.31 23.13
CA PHE A 443 -13.53 -7.85 23.02
C PHE A 443 -14.80 -7.49 22.24
N PRO A 444 -16.00 -7.73 22.82
CA PRO A 444 -17.25 -7.55 22.11
C PRO A 444 -17.47 -6.09 21.72
N SER A 445 -18.05 -5.91 20.55
CA SER A 445 -18.45 -4.60 20.05
C SER A 445 -19.83 -4.23 20.57
N ASN A 446 -19.97 -3.00 21.06
CA ASN A 446 -21.29 -2.40 21.33
C ASN A 446 -22.00 -1.99 20.04
N MET A 447 -21.28 -1.88 18.92
CA MET A 447 -21.88 -1.62 17.62
C MET A 447 -22.45 -2.90 17.04
N ALA A 448 -23.74 -2.86 16.70
CA ALA A 448 -24.30 -3.79 15.72
C ALA A 448 -23.43 -3.70 14.47
N VAL A 449 -22.89 -4.84 14.01
CA VAL A 449 -22.09 -4.90 12.78
C VAL A 449 -22.90 -4.20 11.70
N PRO A 450 -22.48 -3.00 11.23
CA PRO A 450 -23.22 -2.30 10.21
C PRO A 450 -23.38 -3.27 9.05
N LYS A 451 -24.62 -3.46 8.55
CA LYS A 451 -24.83 -4.21 7.31
C LYS A 451 -23.83 -3.65 6.32
N LEU A 452 -22.87 -4.46 5.89
CA LEU A 452 -21.74 -4.07 5.04
C LEU A 452 -22.30 -3.28 3.87
N LEU A 453 -22.31 -1.96 4.01
CA LEU A 453 -22.68 -1.08 2.92
C LEU A 453 -21.59 -1.32 1.89
N THR A 454 -22.00 -1.55 0.65
CA THR A 454 -21.11 -1.56 -0.51
C THR A 454 -20.50 -0.17 -0.62
N ASN A 455 -19.50 0.08 0.20
CA ASN A 455 -18.82 1.33 0.25
C ASN A 455 -17.84 1.37 -0.92
N ASN A 456 -17.83 2.50 -1.60
CA ASN A 456 -16.93 2.76 -2.69
C ASN A 456 -15.58 3.15 -2.11
N SER A 457 -14.74 2.16 -1.80
CA SER A 457 -13.37 2.42 -1.38
C SER A 457 -12.68 3.31 -2.44
N PRO A 458 -11.90 4.31 -2.01
CA PRO A 458 -11.21 5.16 -2.96
C PRO A 458 -10.37 4.32 -3.94
N GLN A 459 -10.39 4.66 -5.24
CA GLN A 459 -9.72 3.88 -6.29
C GLN A 459 -8.27 3.53 -5.93
N TRP A 460 -7.57 4.48 -5.30
CA TRP A 460 -6.20 4.29 -4.88
C TRP A 460 -6.01 3.21 -3.82
N GLN A 461 -6.97 3.04 -2.92
CA GLN A 461 -6.95 2.04 -1.87
C GLN A 461 -7.16 0.66 -2.50
N THR A 462 -8.10 0.57 -3.43
CA THR A 462 -8.32 -0.63 -4.24
C THR A 462 -7.06 -1.01 -5.03
N THR A 463 -6.32 -0.03 -5.58
CA THR A 463 -5.03 -0.30 -6.22
C THR A 463 -4.01 -0.89 -5.25
N ILE A 464 -3.88 -0.34 -4.03
CA ILE A 464 -2.99 -0.90 -3.01
C ILE A 464 -3.41 -2.33 -2.65
N GLN A 465 -4.70 -2.56 -2.37
CA GLN A 465 -5.19 -3.88 -1.99
C GLN A 465 -4.98 -4.92 -3.08
N ASN A 466 -5.24 -4.58 -4.35
CA ASN A 466 -5.16 -5.55 -5.45
C ASN A 466 -3.74 -5.76 -5.97
N ASN A 467 -2.89 -4.72 -5.97
CA ASN A 467 -1.59 -4.78 -6.63
C ASN A 467 -0.42 -4.98 -5.65
N LEU A 468 -0.59 -4.73 -4.35
CA LEU A 468 0.43 -5.01 -3.34
C LEU A 468 0.48 -6.52 -3.06
N LEU A 469 0.97 -7.28 -4.03
CA LEU A 469 1.21 -8.72 -3.93
C LEU A 469 2.71 -8.93 -3.73
N TRP A 470 3.12 -9.51 -2.59
CA TRP A 470 4.49 -10.00 -2.45
C TRP A 470 4.61 -11.37 -3.09
N ASN A 471 4.95 -11.32 -4.38
CA ASN A 471 5.24 -12.49 -5.20
C ASN A 471 6.65 -13.03 -4.88
N GLU A 472 6.83 -13.60 -3.70
CA GLU A 472 8.01 -14.43 -3.45
C GLU A 472 7.54 -15.87 -3.28
N ASN A 473 7.41 -16.59 -4.39
CA ASN A 473 7.34 -18.06 -4.43
C ASN A 473 6.53 -18.70 -3.28
N LEU A 474 5.27 -18.28 -3.14
CA LEU A 474 4.31 -18.88 -2.20
C LEU A 474 3.92 -20.29 -2.67
#